data_AF-A0A0S7ZFA2-F1
#
_entry.id   AF-A0A0S7ZFA2-F1
#
_cell.length_a   1.000
_cell.length_b   1.000
_cell.length_c   1.000
_cell.angle_alpha   90.00
_cell.angle_beta   90.00
_cell.angle_gamma   90.00
#
_symmetry.space_group_name_H-M   'P 1'
#
loop_
_entity.id
_entity.type
_entity.pdbx_description
1 polymer ?
#
loop_
_entity_poly.entity_id
_entity_poly.type
_entity_poly.pdbx_seq_one_letter_code
_entity_poly.pdbx_strand_id
1 'polypeptide(L)'
;MRPSRAAFSSRETGSAAATPSSRPVAEPVLACRECDDPLERLPSGGYHCLTCDYPPSMQDTYIFYRCPDCGTRLTGNGEALTCSGCGTEYRKK
;
A
#
# COMPACT_ATOMS: atom_id res chain seq x y z
N MET A 1 -6.33 66.45 2.71
CA MET A 1 -6.51 66.13 1.27
C MET A 1 -6.42 64.62 1.10
N ARG A 2 -7.47 63.97 0.57
CA ARG A 2 -7.52 62.57 0.07
C ARG A 2 -6.75 62.49 -1.29
N PRO A 3 -6.62 61.34 -1.98
CA PRO A 3 -6.56 59.91 -1.61
C PRO A 3 -5.42 59.14 -2.37
N SER A 4 -5.30 57.81 -2.16
CA SER A 4 -5.05 56.71 -3.16
C SER A 4 -4.54 55.50 -2.37
N ARG A 5 -5.21 54.36 -2.13
CA ARG A 5 -6.15 53.49 -2.88
C ARG A 5 -5.57 52.88 -4.15
N ALA A 6 -4.90 51.73 -4.00
CA ALA A 6 -4.80 50.56 -4.89
C ALA A 6 -3.75 49.63 -4.26
N ALA A 7 -3.79 48.30 -4.26
CA ALA A 7 -4.69 47.26 -4.78
C ALA A 7 -4.31 45.98 -3.99
N PHE A 8 -5.27 45.18 -3.53
CA PHE A 8 -5.61 43.89 -4.15
C PHE A 8 -4.41 42.92 -4.21
N SER A 9 -4.27 42.05 -3.20
CA SER A 9 -4.76 40.67 -3.22
C SER A 9 -4.02 39.79 -4.24
N SER A 10 -3.16 38.91 -3.74
CA SER A 10 -2.62 37.66 -4.31
C SER A 10 -1.36 37.33 -3.50
N ARG A 11 -1.08 36.12 -3.00
CA ARG A 11 -1.63 34.81 -3.30
C ARG A 11 -1.13 33.90 -2.17
N GLU A 12 -2.04 33.30 -1.42
CA GLU A 12 -2.26 31.84 -1.45
C GLU A 12 -1.04 31.04 -0.97
N THR A 13 -1.08 30.70 0.32
CA THR A 13 -0.86 29.36 0.87
C THR A 13 -0.29 28.36 -0.14
N GLY A 14 1.01 28.11 -0.09
CA GLY A 14 1.70 27.22 -1.02
C GLY A 14 2.78 26.37 -0.36
N SER A 15 2.41 25.62 0.69
CA SER A 15 3.20 24.50 1.24
C SER A 15 2.25 23.70 2.13
N ALA A 16 1.74 22.53 1.79
CA ALA A 16 2.03 21.61 0.70
C ALA A 16 0.72 21.29 0.00
N ALA A 17 0.72 21.32 -1.34
CA ALA A 17 -0.21 20.48 -2.08
C ALA A 17 0.12 19.05 -1.66
N ALA A 18 -0.66 18.49 -0.73
CA ALA A 18 -0.83 17.06 -0.62
C ALA A 18 -1.25 16.61 -2.02
N THR A 19 -0.29 16.03 -2.73
CA THR A 19 -0.42 15.50 -4.07
C THR A 19 -1.70 14.66 -4.18
N PRO A 20 -2.40 14.75 -5.32
CA PRO A 20 -3.75 14.24 -5.49
C PRO A 20 -3.83 12.79 -5.07
N SER A 21 -4.83 12.48 -4.23
CA SER A 21 -5.37 11.16 -3.87
C SER A 21 -4.88 10.02 -4.74
N SER A 22 -3.63 9.64 -4.56
CA SER A 22 -3.05 8.43 -5.10
C SER A 22 -3.02 7.51 -3.92
N ARG A 23 -4.20 7.00 -3.55
CA ARG A 23 -4.30 5.93 -2.56
C ARG A 23 -3.24 4.90 -2.95
N PRO A 24 -2.23 4.67 -2.10
CA PRO A 24 -1.12 3.81 -2.46
C PRO A 24 -1.67 2.45 -2.88
N VAL A 25 -1.10 1.90 -3.95
CA VAL A 25 -1.56 0.61 -4.48
C VAL A 25 -0.92 -0.47 -3.63
N ALA A 26 -1.75 -1.32 -3.04
CA ALA A 26 -1.27 -2.47 -2.32
C ALA A 26 -0.78 -3.53 -3.29
N GLU A 27 0.43 -4.04 -3.08
CA GLU A 27 0.93 -5.16 -3.86
C GLU A 27 0.43 -6.49 -3.29
N PRO A 28 -0.07 -7.41 -4.14
CA PRO A 28 -0.44 -8.75 -3.71
C PRO A 28 0.81 -9.55 -3.41
N VAL A 29 0.85 -10.14 -2.22
CA VAL A 29 1.90 -11.03 -1.74
C VAL A 29 1.30 -12.42 -1.62
N LEU A 30 1.96 -13.42 -2.22
CA LEU A 30 1.61 -14.82 -1.96
C LEU A 30 2.17 -15.21 -0.59
N ALA A 31 1.34 -15.79 0.28
CA ALA A 31 1.74 -16.42 1.53
C ALA A 31 1.43 -17.91 1.52
N CYS A 32 2.19 -18.63 2.34
CA CYS A 32 1.96 -20.03 2.63
C CYS A 32 0.87 -20.10 3.68
N ARG A 33 -0.14 -20.94 3.46
CA ARG A 33 -1.25 -21.16 4.38
C ARG A 33 -0.81 -21.90 5.64
N GLU A 34 0.21 -22.74 5.53
CA GLU A 34 0.69 -23.56 6.63
C GLU A 34 1.48 -22.73 7.66
N CYS A 35 2.38 -21.87 7.19
CA CYS A 35 3.26 -21.05 8.03
C CYS A 35 2.89 -19.54 8.10
N ASP A 36 1.83 -19.09 7.39
CA ASP A 36 1.41 -17.69 7.24
C ASP A 36 2.50 -16.73 6.70
N ASP A 37 3.55 -17.30 6.11
CA ASP A 37 4.77 -16.58 5.74
C ASP A 37 4.80 -16.28 4.24
N PRO A 38 5.32 -15.11 3.81
CA PRO A 38 5.34 -14.74 2.39
C PRO A 38 6.25 -15.68 1.59
N LEU A 39 5.78 -16.05 0.40
CA LEU A 39 6.58 -16.82 -0.55
C LEU A 39 7.55 -15.88 -1.26
N GLU A 40 8.78 -16.36 -1.40
CA GLU A 40 9.78 -15.70 -2.22
C GLU A 40 9.65 -16.18 -3.67
N ARG A 41 9.71 -15.23 -4.61
CA ARG A 41 9.68 -15.56 -6.03
C ARG A 41 11.10 -15.86 -6.50
N LEU A 42 11.33 -17.11 -6.89
CA LEU A 42 12.62 -17.55 -7.40
C LEU A 42 12.88 -16.95 -8.79
N PRO A 43 14.15 -16.74 -9.16
CA PRO A 43 14.53 -16.28 -10.50
C PRO A 43 14.06 -17.25 -11.61
N SER A 44 13.90 -18.53 -11.28
CA SER A 44 13.36 -19.56 -12.17
C SER A 44 11.85 -19.42 -12.45
N GLY A 45 11.17 -18.44 -11.84
CA GLY A 45 9.74 -18.19 -12.01
C GLY A 45 8.82 -18.98 -11.08
N GLY A 46 9.38 -19.78 -10.16
CA GLY A 46 8.64 -20.48 -9.12
C GLY A 46 8.46 -19.64 -7.85
N TYR A 47 7.63 -20.13 -6.93
CA TYR A 47 7.51 -19.58 -5.58
C TYR A 47 7.96 -20.62 -4.56
N HIS A 48 8.66 -20.17 -3.53
CA HIS A 48 9.15 -21.03 -2.46
C HIS A 48 8.85 -20.40 -1.11
N CYS A 49 8.47 -21.21 -0.13
CA CYS A 49 8.32 -20.76 1.24
C CYS A 49 9.59 -21.06 2.01
N LEU A 50 10.30 -20.03 2.48
CA LEU A 50 11.55 -20.17 3.23
C LEU A 50 11.33 -20.82 4.60
N THR A 51 10.16 -20.61 5.21
CA THR A 51 9.84 -21.12 6.54
C THR A 51 9.50 -22.60 6.54
N CYS A 52 8.76 -23.06 5.53
CA CYS A 52 8.31 -24.44 5.41
C CYS A 52 9.32 -25.33 4.62
N ASP A 53 10.39 -24.75 4.05
CA ASP A 53 11.47 -25.39 3.27
C ASP A 53 10.99 -26.39 2.18
N TYR A 54 9.79 -26.19 1.65
CA TYR A 54 9.21 -27.02 0.59
C TYR A 54 8.43 -26.12 -0.39
N PRO A 55 8.40 -26.45 -1.71
CA PRO A 55 7.55 -25.76 -2.67
C PRO A 55 6.07 -25.91 -2.27
N PRO A 56 5.41 -24.85 -1.79
CA PRO A 56 4.02 -24.97 -1.39
C PRO A 56 3.18 -25.28 -2.64
N SER A 57 2.28 -26.25 -2.52
CA SER A 57 1.32 -26.51 -3.59
C SER A 57 0.44 -25.28 -3.77
N MET A 58 -0.09 -25.05 -4.99
CA MET A 58 -1.03 -23.94 -5.25
C MET A 58 -2.21 -23.92 -4.25
N GLN A 59 -2.61 -25.09 -3.73
CA GLN A 59 -3.68 -25.23 -2.73
C GLN A 59 -3.29 -24.72 -1.33
N ASP A 60 -1.99 -24.73 -1.02
CA ASP A 60 -1.40 -24.28 0.25
C ASP A 60 -0.92 -22.83 0.17
N THR A 61 -1.25 -22.11 -0.90
CA THR A 61 -0.92 -20.70 -1.05
C THR A 61 -2.17 -19.83 -1.05
N TYR A 62 -2.06 -18.64 -0.49
CA TYR A 62 -3.11 -17.64 -0.56
C TYR A 62 -2.52 -16.25 -0.77
N ILE A 63 -3.30 -15.34 -1.37
CA ILE A 63 -2.85 -13.98 -1.63
C ILE A 63 -3.35 -13.07 -0.51
N PHE A 64 -2.44 -12.29 0.05
CA PHE A 64 -2.76 -11.20 0.96
C PHE A 64 -2.06 -9.93 0.50
N TYR A 65 -2.47 -8.81 1.06
CA TYR A 65 -1.88 -7.53 0.74
C TYR A 65 -1.04 -7.09 1.93
N ARG A 66 0.20 -6.65 1.67
CA ARG A 66 1.03 -5.98 2.67
C ARG A 66 1.11 -4.51 2.38
N CYS A 67 1.20 -3.76 3.45
CA CYS A 67 1.49 -2.35 3.36
C CYS A 67 2.99 -2.16 3.06
N PRO A 68 3.35 -1.36 2.05
CA PRO A 68 4.74 -1.07 1.74
C PRO A 68 5.44 -0.22 2.80
N ASP A 69 4.69 0.58 3.57
CA ASP A 69 5.25 1.46 4.61
C ASP A 69 5.49 0.72 5.94
N CYS A 70 4.47 0.00 6.45
CA CYS A 70 4.51 -0.69 7.75
C CYS A 70 4.92 -2.17 7.66
N GLY A 71 4.84 -2.80 6.47
CA GLY A 71 4.97 -4.25 6.32
C GLY A 71 3.80 -5.06 6.90
N THR A 72 2.85 -4.41 7.59
CA THR A 72 1.68 -5.07 8.18
C THR A 72 0.72 -5.56 7.10
N ARG A 73 0.02 -6.66 7.41
CA ARG A 73 -1.07 -7.18 6.58
C ARG A 73 -2.19 -6.15 6.48
N LEU A 74 -2.51 -5.79 5.25
CA LEU A 74 -3.64 -4.95 4.92
C LEU A 74 -4.91 -5.79 5.02
N THR A 75 -5.91 -5.22 5.69
CA THR A 75 -7.20 -5.88 5.89
C THR A 75 -8.27 -5.03 5.24
N GLY A 76 -9.11 -5.64 4.42
CA GLY A 76 -10.14 -4.91 3.69
C GLY A 76 -10.99 -5.84 2.82
N ASN A 77 -12.28 -5.53 2.75
CA ASN A 77 -13.22 -6.22 1.88
C ASN A 77 -13.42 -5.39 0.61
N GLY A 78 -13.31 -6.01 -0.57
CA GLY A 78 -13.47 -5.32 -1.85
C GLY A 78 -12.22 -4.57 -2.31
N GLU A 79 -12.35 -3.30 -2.68
CA GLU A 79 -11.33 -2.50 -3.37
C GLU A 79 -10.46 -1.64 -2.43
N ALA A 80 -10.94 -1.38 -1.22
CA ALA A 80 -10.23 -0.63 -0.19
C ALA A 80 -9.58 -1.57 0.84
N LEU A 81 -8.31 -1.34 1.13
CA LEU A 81 -7.45 -2.10 2.02
C LEU A 81 -6.89 -1.15 3.07
N THR A 82 -6.94 -1.48 4.35
CA THR A 82 -6.44 -0.56 5.40
C THR A 82 -5.26 -1.19 6.14
N CYS A 83 -4.13 -0.48 6.31
CA CYS A 83 -3.06 -0.92 7.24
C CYS A 83 -3.52 -0.58 8.65
N SER A 84 -3.71 -1.59 9.49
CA SER A 84 -3.98 -1.38 10.92
C SER A 84 -2.80 -0.74 11.68
N GLY A 85 -1.60 -0.78 11.11
CA GLY A 85 -0.40 -0.13 11.66
C GLY A 85 -0.30 1.37 11.34
N CYS A 86 -0.50 1.77 10.08
CA CYS A 86 -0.41 3.17 9.65
C CYS A 86 -1.74 3.93 9.72
N GLY A 87 -2.88 3.21 9.69
CA GLY A 87 -4.20 3.78 9.45
C GLY A 87 -4.43 4.22 8.00
N THR A 88 -3.47 3.99 7.10
CA THR A 88 -3.55 4.39 5.69
C THR A 88 -4.41 3.42 4.88
N GLU A 89 -5.27 3.98 4.03
CA GLU A 89 -6.07 3.24 3.06
C GLU A 89 -5.32 3.09 1.73
N TYR A 90 -5.17 1.84 1.32
CA TYR A 90 -4.62 1.37 0.07
C TYR A 90 -5.75 0.90 -0.85
N ARG A 91 -5.47 0.84 -2.15
CA ARG A 91 -6.36 0.23 -3.14
C ARG A 91 -5.72 -1.03 -3.73
N LYS A 92 -6.54 -2.02 -4.08
CA LYS A 92 -6.07 -3.17 -4.88
C LYS A 92 -5.69 -2.69 -6.29
N LYS A 93 -4.64 -3.27 -6.88
CA LYS A 93 -4.24 -2.98 -8.26
C LYS A 93 -5.19 -3.62 -9.26
#